data_AF-G2G5X7-F1
#
_entry.id   AF-G2G5X7-F1
#
_cell.length_a   1.000
_cell.length_b   1.000
_cell.length_c   1.000
_cell.angle_alpha   90.00
_cell.angle_beta   90.00
_cell.angle_gamma   90.00
#
_symmetry.space_group_name_H-M   'P 1'
#
loop_
_entity.id
_entity.type
_entity.pdbx_description
1 polymer ?
#
loop_
_entity_poly.entity_id
_entity_poly.type
_entity_poly.pdbx_seq_one_letter_code
_entity_poly.pdbx_strand_id
1 'polypeptide(L)'
;MVGSVSVLAVLAAVGAWMYFVYRLSDPVPAAFGARVDGKSIVVKMALCPTDVIRRVEVTDADDDKSANPKVLWCASNPTTAAARSGVVKLWSGEGFERHAPELAQSAIPRNLVVGYVDPSGGGLDDVFTLRTVSAAKLKPGQYWTRDGARTAAQIDAQLNCRSSN
;
A
#
# COMPACT_ATOMS: atom_id res chain seq x y z
N MET A 1 25.43 33.80 31.43
CA MET A 1 25.79 32.75 30.45
C MET A 1 25.00 31.48 30.76
N VAL A 2 23.72 31.42 30.40
CA VAL A 2 22.92 30.18 30.45
C VAL A 2 21.85 30.34 29.37
N GLY A 3 22.11 29.88 28.15
CA GLY A 3 21.17 30.11 27.05
C GLY A 3 21.46 29.38 25.74
N SER A 4 22.47 28.52 25.68
CA SER A 4 22.89 27.91 24.41
C SER A 4 22.99 26.38 24.44
N VAL A 5 22.80 25.73 25.58
CA VAL A 5 22.89 24.25 25.66
C VAL A 5 21.55 23.58 25.32
N SER A 6 20.42 24.22 25.66
CA SER A 6 19.08 23.64 25.45
C SER A 6 18.63 23.64 23.98
N VAL A 7 19.04 24.63 23.18
CA VAL A 7 18.61 24.76 21.78
C VAL A 7 19.28 23.70 20.90
N LEU A 8 20.55 23.37 21.16
CA LEU A 8 21.28 22.35 20.42
C LEU A 8 20.78 20.93 20.72
N ALA A 9 20.38 20.65 21.96
CA ALA A 9 19.82 19.34 22.33
C ALA A 9 18.45 19.09 21.67
N VAL A 10 17.59 20.11 21.58
CA VAL A 10 16.28 20.00 20.92
C VAL A 10 16.44 19.82 19.41
N LEU A 11 17.35 20.54 18.77
CA LEU A 11 17.63 20.38 17.33
C LEU A 11 18.26 19.02 17.02
N ALA A 12 19.13 18.50 17.88
CA ALA A 12 19.70 17.16 17.73
C ALA A 12 18.64 16.07 17.91
N ALA A 13 17.69 16.22 18.85
CA ALA A 13 16.60 15.28 19.05
C ALA A 13 15.61 15.28 17.87
N VAL A 14 15.26 16.46 17.33
CA VAL A 14 14.41 16.58 16.13
C VAL A 14 15.13 16.08 14.88
N GLY A 15 16.41 16.39 14.72
CA GLY A 15 17.24 15.91 13.63
C GLY A 15 17.42 14.39 13.65
N ALA A 16 17.63 13.80 14.83
CA ALA A 16 17.69 12.36 15.00
C ALA A 16 16.33 11.69 14.76
N TRP A 17 15.21 12.34 15.12
CA TRP A 17 13.86 11.83 14.84
C TRP A 17 13.54 11.88 13.35
N MET A 18 13.81 12.99 12.66
CA MET A 18 13.66 13.09 11.20
C MET A 18 14.59 12.11 10.49
N TYR A 19 15.83 11.92 10.97
CA TYR A 19 16.77 10.95 10.41
C TYR A 19 16.32 9.50 10.67
N PHE A 20 15.65 9.21 11.78
CA PHE A 20 15.06 7.89 12.05
C PHE A 20 13.83 7.61 11.17
N VAL A 21 12.98 8.62 10.94
CA VAL A 21 11.84 8.53 10.00
C VAL A 21 12.33 8.39 8.56
N TYR A 22 13.41 9.09 8.17
CA TYR A 22 14.03 8.94 6.84
C TYR A 22 14.87 7.65 6.69
N ARG A 23 15.44 7.10 7.76
CA ARG A 23 16.19 5.82 7.73
C ARG A 23 15.30 4.58 7.67
N LEU A 24 14.00 4.73 7.91
CA LEU A 24 12.99 3.71 7.58
C LEU A 24 12.62 3.72 6.08
N SER A 25 13.08 4.72 5.33
CA SER A 25 12.94 4.81 3.87
C SER A 25 14.18 4.26 3.17
N ASP A 26 14.49 2.98 3.36
CA ASP A 26 15.07 2.27 2.22
C ASP A 26 13.93 2.19 1.20
N PRO A 27 14.05 2.74 -0.03
CA PRO A 27 12.96 2.70 -0.98
C PRO A 27 12.77 1.25 -1.40
N VAL A 28 11.87 0.53 -0.71
CA VAL A 28 11.42 -0.76 -1.18
C VAL A 28 10.82 -0.50 -2.57
N PRO A 29 11.41 -1.07 -3.64
CA PRO A 29 10.93 -0.81 -4.99
C PRO A 29 9.48 -1.26 -5.11
N ALA A 30 8.71 -0.53 -5.94
CA ALA A 30 7.27 -0.66 -6.17
C ALA A 30 6.75 -2.09 -5.97
N ALA A 31 6.28 -2.37 -4.76
CA ALA A 31 5.95 -3.74 -4.40
C ALA A 31 4.61 -4.15 -4.99
N PHE A 32 3.78 -3.23 -5.49
CA PHE A 32 2.40 -3.55 -5.86
C PHE A 32 2.16 -3.37 -7.35
N GLY A 33 1.06 -3.94 -7.84
CA GLY A 33 0.55 -3.71 -9.18
C GLY A 33 -0.97 -3.58 -9.18
N ALA A 34 -1.51 -2.85 -10.17
CA ALA A 34 -2.95 -2.67 -10.31
C ALA A 34 -3.41 -2.91 -11.75
N ARG A 35 -4.66 -3.33 -11.90
CA ARG A 35 -5.33 -3.46 -13.21
C ARG A 35 -6.79 -3.08 -13.08
N VAL A 36 -7.38 -2.68 -14.20
CA VAL A 36 -8.84 -2.54 -14.31
C VAL A 36 -9.43 -3.91 -14.65
N ASP A 37 -10.53 -4.25 -13.98
CA ASP A 37 -11.35 -5.43 -14.25
C ASP A 37 -12.82 -5.02 -14.31
N GLY A 38 -13.32 -4.79 -15.53
CA GLY A 38 -14.62 -4.18 -15.75
C GLY A 38 -14.70 -2.79 -15.12
N LYS A 39 -15.53 -2.63 -14.07
CA LYS A 39 -15.69 -1.38 -13.30
C LYS A 39 -14.84 -1.33 -12.03
N SER A 40 -14.13 -2.40 -11.71
CA SER A 40 -13.35 -2.52 -10.48
C SER A 40 -11.86 -2.33 -10.75
N ILE A 41 -11.13 -1.92 -9.71
CA ILE A 41 -9.68 -1.93 -9.70
C ILE A 41 -9.25 -3.14 -8.89
N VAL A 42 -8.38 -3.97 -9.46
CA VAL A 42 -7.79 -5.11 -8.79
C VAL A 42 -6.32 -4.81 -8.54
N VAL A 43 -5.92 -4.88 -7.28
CA VAL A 43 -4.55 -4.68 -6.82
C VAL A 43 -3.93 -6.02 -6.47
N LYS A 44 -2.67 -6.22 -6.83
CA LYS A 44 -1.79 -7.27 -6.31
C LYS A 44 -0.72 -6.62 -5.45
N MET A 45 -0.72 -6.95 -4.17
CA MET A 45 0.32 -6.58 -3.22
C MET A 45 1.42 -7.63 -3.26
N ALA A 46 2.70 -7.26 -3.31
CA ALA A 46 3.74 -8.25 -3.11
C ALA A 46 3.68 -8.78 -1.67
N LEU A 47 3.79 -10.10 -1.54
CA LEU A 47 3.86 -10.79 -0.25
C LEU A 47 4.90 -11.90 -0.32
N CYS A 48 5.62 -12.09 0.77
CA CYS A 48 6.30 -13.35 1.02
C CYS A 48 5.30 -14.45 1.36
N PRO A 49 5.63 -15.74 1.12
CA PRO A 49 4.72 -16.85 1.43
C PRO A 49 4.28 -16.93 2.90
N THR A 50 5.06 -16.38 3.81
CA THR A 50 4.79 -16.33 5.25
C THR A 50 4.02 -15.08 5.70
N ASP A 51 3.84 -14.10 4.81
CA ASP A 51 3.18 -12.85 5.16
C ASP A 51 1.69 -13.09 5.42
N VAL A 52 1.16 -12.38 6.41
CA VAL A 52 -0.25 -12.45 6.78
C VAL A 52 -0.82 -11.06 6.67
N ILE A 53 -1.80 -10.89 5.78
CA ILE A 53 -2.60 -9.66 5.73
C ILE A 53 -3.64 -9.71 6.84
N ARG A 54 -3.61 -8.71 7.73
CA ARG A 54 -4.69 -8.47 8.70
C ARG A 54 -5.75 -7.54 8.11
N ARG A 55 -5.30 -6.47 7.45
CA ARG A 55 -6.17 -5.42 6.91
C ARG A 55 -5.57 -4.81 5.65
N VAL A 56 -6.43 -4.35 4.77
CA VAL A 56 -6.13 -3.52 3.61
C VAL A 56 -6.77 -2.16 3.84
N GLU A 57 -6.04 -1.10 3.51
CA GLU A 57 -6.49 0.28 3.62
C GLU A 57 -6.24 1.02 2.31
N VAL A 58 -7.18 1.92 1.98
CA VAL A 58 -7.04 2.84 0.87
C VAL A 58 -7.25 4.25 1.38
N THR A 59 -6.30 5.13 1.10
CA THR A 59 -6.33 6.55 1.47
C THR A 59 -6.16 7.43 0.22
N ASP A 60 -6.51 8.70 0.36
CA ASP A 60 -6.25 9.70 -0.69
C ASP A 60 -4.77 10.08 -0.68
N ALA A 61 -4.07 9.86 -1.80
CA ALA A 61 -2.66 10.22 -1.92
C ALA A 61 -2.46 11.75 -2.01
N ASP A 62 -3.50 12.48 -2.40
CA ASP A 62 -3.47 13.94 -2.58
C ASP A 62 -3.85 14.69 -1.29
N ASP A 63 -4.14 13.99 -0.17
CA ASP A 63 -4.43 14.60 1.15
C ASP A 63 -3.14 15.07 1.85
N ASP A 64 -2.58 16.17 1.36
CA ASP A 64 -1.33 16.79 1.84
C ASP A 64 -1.49 17.66 3.10
N LYS A 65 -2.73 17.82 3.59
CA LYS A 65 -3.05 18.72 4.72
C LYS A 65 -3.24 17.99 6.04
N SER A 66 -3.44 16.67 5.99
CA SER A 66 -3.77 15.87 7.16
C SER A 66 -2.53 15.18 7.70
N ALA A 67 -2.22 15.38 8.98
CA ALA A 67 -1.18 14.62 9.68
C ALA A 67 -1.47 13.11 9.71
N ASN A 68 -2.75 12.73 9.55
CA ASN A 68 -3.21 11.36 9.36
C ASN A 68 -4.20 11.35 8.19
N PRO A 69 -3.79 10.93 6.98
CA PRO A 69 -4.67 10.94 5.82
C PRO A 69 -5.90 10.06 6.07
N LYS A 70 -7.07 10.54 5.67
CA LYS A 70 -8.33 9.84 5.94
C LYS A 70 -8.40 8.51 5.17
N VAL A 71 -8.65 7.42 5.88
CA VAL A 71 -8.97 6.12 5.26
C VAL A 71 -10.30 6.22 4.52
N LEU A 72 -10.25 6.08 3.21
CA LEU A 72 -11.42 6.11 2.33
C LEU A 72 -12.17 4.79 2.40
N TRP A 73 -11.42 3.68 2.46
CA TRP A 73 -11.98 2.33 2.52
C TRP A 73 -11.02 1.37 3.21
N CYS A 74 -11.58 0.30 3.76
CA CYS A 74 -10.80 -0.80 4.28
C CYS A 74 -11.50 -2.14 4.15
N ALA A 75 -10.72 -3.22 4.21
CA ALA A 75 -11.19 -4.58 4.38
C ALA A 75 -10.21 -5.38 5.24
N SER A 76 -10.72 -6.29 6.07
CA SER A 76 -9.96 -6.99 7.11
C SER A 76 -10.30 -8.46 7.14
N ASN A 77 -9.33 -9.26 7.62
CA ASN A 77 -9.41 -10.70 7.77
C ASN A 77 -9.73 -11.41 6.44
N PRO A 78 -8.72 -11.58 5.55
CA PRO A 78 -8.93 -12.22 4.25
C PRO A 78 -9.35 -13.70 4.39
N THR A 79 -10.44 -14.05 3.70
CA THR A 79 -11.07 -15.37 3.77
C THR A 79 -10.77 -16.25 2.56
N THR A 80 -10.45 -15.66 1.40
CA THR A 80 -10.13 -16.40 0.16
C THR A 80 -8.63 -16.52 -0.07
N ALA A 81 -8.23 -17.53 -0.85
CA ALA A 81 -6.83 -17.71 -1.23
C ALA A 81 -6.26 -16.49 -1.99
N ALA A 82 -7.08 -15.87 -2.84
CA ALA A 82 -6.70 -14.66 -3.58
C ALA A 82 -6.45 -13.48 -2.64
N ALA A 83 -7.36 -13.20 -1.70
CA ALA A 83 -7.18 -12.11 -0.74
C ALA A 83 -6.00 -12.37 0.21
N ARG A 84 -5.80 -13.62 0.63
CA ARG A 84 -4.64 -14.02 1.46
C ARG A 84 -3.32 -13.89 0.72
N SER A 85 -3.32 -14.10 -0.60
CA SER A 85 -2.15 -13.86 -1.46
C SER A 85 -2.07 -12.42 -1.97
N GLY A 86 -2.81 -11.47 -1.38
CA GLY A 86 -2.67 -10.04 -1.69
C GLY A 86 -3.34 -9.58 -2.98
N VAL A 87 -4.24 -10.38 -3.57
CA VAL A 87 -5.11 -9.94 -4.68
C VAL A 87 -6.39 -9.37 -4.11
N VAL A 88 -6.62 -8.08 -4.33
CA VAL A 88 -7.72 -7.33 -3.72
C VAL A 88 -8.50 -6.59 -4.79
N LYS A 89 -9.81 -6.80 -4.83
CA LYS A 89 -10.72 -6.01 -5.63
C LYS A 89 -11.24 -4.85 -4.79
N LEU A 90 -10.73 -3.65 -5.06
CA LEU A 90 -11.02 -2.47 -4.25
C LEU A 90 -12.53 -2.21 -4.19
N TRP A 91 -12.98 -1.69 -3.04
CA TRP A 91 -14.37 -1.27 -2.76
C TRP A 91 -15.41 -2.39 -2.62
N SER A 92 -15.11 -3.59 -3.11
CA SER A 92 -16.09 -4.70 -3.14
C SER A 92 -16.25 -5.44 -1.81
N GLY A 93 -15.20 -5.47 -0.98
CA GLY A 93 -15.12 -6.35 0.19
C GLY A 93 -14.94 -7.84 -0.14
N GLU A 94 -14.92 -8.19 -1.42
CA GLU A 94 -14.82 -9.57 -1.90
C GLU A 94 -13.55 -10.22 -1.36
N GLY A 95 -13.71 -11.37 -0.68
CA GLY A 95 -12.61 -12.12 -0.10
C GLY A 95 -12.19 -11.68 1.30
N PHE A 96 -12.96 -10.82 1.97
CA PHE A 96 -12.70 -10.37 3.35
C PHE A 96 -13.92 -10.62 4.25
N GLU A 97 -13.67 -10.87 5.53
CA GLU A 97 -14.72 -11.05 6.54
C GLU A 97 -15.40 -9.72 6.90
N ARG A 98 -14.61 -8.65 7.01
CA ARG A 98 -15.08 -7.32 7.41
C ARG A 98 -14.62 -6.30 6.38
N HIS A 99 -15.50 -5.42 5.94
CA HIS A 99 -15.14 -4.37 5.00
C HIS A 99 -16.01 -3.13 5.17
N ALA A 100 -15.46 -1.99 4.77
CA ALA A 100 -16.21 -0.77 4.60
C ALA A 100 -17.20 -0.91 3.42
N PRO A 101 -18.30 -0.11 3.42
CA PRO A 101 -19.21 -0.08 2.28
C PRO A 101 -18.50 0.40 1.01
N GLU A 102 -19.07 0.04 -0.14
CA GLU A 102 -18.58 0.51 -1.43
C GLU A 102 -18.62 2.04 -1.52
N LEU A 103 -17.56 2.63 -2.08
CA LEU A 103 -17.48 4.08 -2.30
C LEU A 103 -18.23 4.47 -3.57
N ALA A 104 -18.97 5.58 -3.50
CA ALA A 104 -19.51 6.22 -4.69
C ALA A 104 -18.36 6.63 -5.64
N GLN A 105 -18.53 6.40 -6.94
CA GLN A 105 -17.49 6.71 -7.94
C GLN A 105 -17.02 8.17 -7.90
N SER A 106 -17.92 9.12 -7.58
CA SER A 106 -17.59 10.54 -7.44
C SER A 106 -16.72 10.87 -6.23
N ALA A 107 -16.61 9.96 -5.27
CA ALA A 107 -15.80 10.10 -4.07
C ALA A 107 -14.42 9.44 -4.18
N ILE A 108 -14.13 8.75 -5.30
CA ILE A 108 -12.84 8.09 -5.52
C ILE A 108 -11.84 9.14 -6.08
N PRO A 109 -10.74 9.45 -5.37
CA PRO A 109 -9.75 10.40 -5.85
C PRO A 109 -8.91 9.84 -7.00
N ARG A 110 -8.14 10.72 -7.65
CA ARG A 110 -7.34 10.36 -8.82
C ARG A 110 -6.13 9.50 -8.47
N ASN A 111 -5.56 9.73 -7.29
CA ASN A 111 -4.39 9.04 -6.77
C ASN A 111 -4.78 8.35 -5.46
N LEU A 112 -4.50 7.05 -5.38
CA LEU A 112 -4.78 6.24 -4.20
C LEU A 112 -3.47 5.79 -3.61
N VAL A 113 -3.32 5.87 -2.29
CA VAL A 113 -2.38 5.00 -1.58
C VAL A 113 -3.16 3.74 -1.22
N VAL A 114 -2.64 2.59 -1.59
CA VAL A 114 -3.20 1.29 -1.20
C VAL A 114 -2.13 0.57 -0.40
N GLY A 115 -2.48 0.14 0.80
CA GLY A 115 -1.58 -0.57 1.70
C GLY A 115 -2.24 -1.76 2.36
N TYR A 116 -1.42 -2.67 2.88
CA TYR A 116 -1.87 -3.66 3.85
C TYR A 116 -1.15 -3.47 5.17
N VAL A 117 -1.81 -3.93 6.23
CA VAL A 117 -1.27 -4.00 7.58
C VAL A 117 -1.27 -5.46 8.01
N ASP A 118 -0.16 -5.90 8.60
CA ASP A 118 0.01 -7.24 9.16
C ASP A 118 -0.50 -7.31 10.63
N PRO A 119 -0.45 -8.47 11.31
CA PRO A 119 -0.83 -8.59 12.71
C PRO A 119 0.04 -7.80 13.70
N SER A 120 1.30 -7.53 13.35
CA SER A 120 2.23 -6.73 14.16
C SER A 120 2.00 -5.22 14.04
N GLY A 121 1.21 -4.79 13.04
CA GLY A 121 0.98 -3.39 12.73
C GLY A 121 1.96 -2.82 11.70
N GLY A 122 2.88 -3.65 11.19
CA GLY A 122 3.71 -3.34 10.02
C GLY A 122 2.93 -3.50 8.72
N GLY A 123 3.58 -3.25 7.59
CA GLY A 123 2.94 -3.32 6.28
C GLY A 123 3.74 -2.71 5.15
N LEU A 124 3.18 -2.79 3.96
CA LEU A 124 3.67 -2.10 2.76
C LEU A 124 2.52 -1.34 2.12
N ASP A 125 2.85 -0.30 1.37
CA ASP A 125 1.92 0.46 0.55
C ASP A 125 2.53 0.84 -0.80
N ASP A 126 1.67 1.25 -1.73
CA ASP A 126 2.08 1.89 -2.97
C ASP A 126 1.02 2.88 -3.46
N VAL A 127 1.44 3.78 -4.36
CA VAL A 127 0.60 4.84 -4.92
C VAL A 127 0.17 4.49 -6.35
N PHE A 128 -1.13 4.59 -6.60
CA PHE A 128 -1.74 4.35 -7.91
C PHE A 128 -2.46 5.57 -8.46
N THR A 129 -2.03 6.03 -9.63
CA THR A 129 -2.82 6.98 -10.44
C THR A 129 -3.83 6.22 -11.30
N LEU A 130 -5.12 6.42 -11.05
CA LEU A 130 -6.19 5.65 -11.70
C LEU A 130 -6.22 5.81 -13.22
N ARG A 131 -5.89 7.01 -13.71
CA ARG A 131 -5.76 7.26 -15.17
C ARG A 131 -4.68 6.38 -15.78
N THR A 132 -3.54 6.22 -15.11
CA THR A 132 -2.42 5.42 -15.61
C THR A 132 -2.75 3.93 -15.60
N VAL A 133 -3.33 3.44 -14.50
CA VAL A 133 -3.81 2.05 -14.41
C VAL A 133 -4.83 1.73 -15.50
N SER A 134 -5.76 2.66 -15.76
CA SER A 134 -6.80 2.49 -16.79
C SER A 134 -6.27 2.54 -18.22
N ALA A 135 -5.20 3.29 -18.47
CA ALA A 135 -4.57 3.39 -19.78
C ALA A 135 -3.58 2.26 -20.08
N ALA A 136 -3.24 1.44 -19.07
CA ALA A 136 -2.25 0.38 -19.21
C ALA A 136 -2.73 -0.72 -20.17
N LYS A 137 -1.89 -1.05 -21.15
CA LYS A 137 -2.13 -2.16 -22.08
C LYS A 137 -1.57 -3.44 -21.46
N LEU A 138 -2.43 -4.19 -20.78
CA LEU A 138 -2.07 -5.40 -20.03
C LEU A 138 -2.55 -6.66 -20.75
N LYS A 139 -1.76 -7.74 -20.71
CA LYS A 139 -2.23 -9.08 -21.07
C LYS A 139 -3.05 -9.66 -19.92
N PRO A 140 -3.88 -10.70 -20.17
CA PRO A 140 -4.57 -11.42 -19.10
C PRO A 140 -3.60 -11.85 -17.98
N GLY A 141 -3.99 -11.61 -16.73
CA GLY A 141 -3.19 -11.95 -15.55
C GLY A 141 -2.02 -11.00 -15.24
N GLN A 142 -1.85 -9.92 -16.02
CA GLN A 142 -0.86 -8.88 -15.73
C GLN A 142 -1.46 -7.71 -14.95
N TYR A 143 -0.57 -7.03 -14.23
CA TYR A 143 -0.82 -5.82 -13.47
C TYR A 143 0.14 -4.75 -13.96
N TRP A 144 -0.31 -3.51 -14.00
CA TRP A 144 0.55 -2.36 -14.20
C TRP A 144 1.31 -2.07 -12.91
N THR A 145 2.63 -1.97 -13.01
CA THR A 145 3.52 -1.47 -11.95
C THR A 145 4.32 -0.27 -12.47
N ARG A 146 5.09 0.38 -11.60
CA ARG A 146 5.96 1.51 -11.96
C ARG A 146 6.95 1.17 -13.08
N ASP A 147 7.41 -0.08 -13.15
CA ASP A 147 8.39 -0.55 -14.13
C ASP A 147 7.74 -1.24 -15.35
N GLY A 148 6.41 -1.21 -15.44
CA GLY A 148 5.65 -1.81 -16.54
C GLY A 148 4.81 -3.02 -16.10
N ALA A 149 4.41 -3.83 -17.08
CA ALA A 149 3.48 -4.94 -16.85
C ALA A 149 4.19 -6.13 -16.17
N ARG A 150 3.64 -6.60 -15.04
CA ARG A 150 4.14 -7.78 -14.32
C ARG A 150 3.00 -8.75 -14.00
N THR A 151 3.31 -10.04 -13.88
CA THR A 151 2.39 -11.04 -13.32
C THR A 151 2.39 -10.98 -11.80
N ALA A 152 1.42 -11.63 -11.15
CA ALA A 152 1.37 -11.70 -9.69
C ALA A 152 2.66 -12.30 -9.07
N ALA A 153 3.18 -13.39 -9.65
CA ALA A 153 4.41 -14.01 -9.17
C ALA A 153 5.65 -13.11 -9.36
N GLN A 154 5.70 -12.34 -10.45
CA GLN A 154 6.77 -11.36 -10.67
C GLN A 154 6.69 -10.17 -9.71
N ILE A 155 5.50 -9.88 -9.16
CA ILE A 155 5.30 -8.87 -8.14
C ILE A 155 5.82 -9.40 -6.79
N ASP A 156 5.44 -10.62 -6.41
CA ASP A 156 5.92 -11.26 -5.16
C ASP A 156 7.44 -11.45 -5.16
N ALA A 157 8.02 -11.82 -6.30
CA ALA A 157 9.46 -12.00 -6.46
C ALA A 157 10.29 -10.71 -6.32
N GLN A 158 9.65 -9.54 -6.19
CA GLN A 158 10.34 -8.28 -5.87
C GLN A 158 10.80 -8.23 -4.41
N LEU A 159 10.16 -9.01 -3.54
CA LEU A 159 10.57 -9.12 -2.15
C LEU A 159 11.69 -10.15 -2.04
N ASN A 160 12.76 -9.77 -1.34
CA ASN A 160 13.85 -10.69 -0.97
C ASN A 160 13.40 -11.60 0.18
N CYS A 161 12.38 -12.42 -0.08
CA CYS A 161 11.85 -13.36 0.89
C CYS A 161 12.90 -14.41 1.19
N ARG A 162 13.38 -14.44 2.44
CA ARG A 162 14.22 -15.54 2.88
C ARG A 162 13.36 -16.80 2.89
N SER A 163 13.72 -17.78 2.09
CA SER A 163 13.18 -19.13 2.24
C SER A 163 13.65 -19.66 3.59
N SER A 164 12.75 -19.72 4.56
CA SER A 164 12.97 -20.52 5.76
C SER A 164 12.99 -21.98 5.32
N ASN A 165 14.19 -22.58 5.28
CA ASN A 165 14.37 -24.03 5.26
C ASN A 165 13.88 -24.64 6.57
#